data_AF-A0A3D8QRR2-F1
#
_entry.id   AF-A0A3D8QRR2-F1
#
_cell.length_a   1.000
_cell.length_b   1.000
_cell.length_c   1.000
_cell.angle_alpha   90.00
_cell.angle_beta   90.00
_cell.angle_gamma   90.00
#
_symmetry.space_group_name_H-M   'P 1'
#
loop_
_entity.id
_entity.type
_entity.pdbx_description
1 polymer ?
#
loop_
_entity_poly.entity_id
_entity_poly.type
_entity_poly.pdbx_seq_one_letter_code
_entity_poly.pdbx_strand_id
1 'polypeptide(L)'
;MSSQPRICQPDNDWTAITDPALRKKLQNKLNQRALRARKRHERQTAKALKSTSKNDSPRYALILPRPRHTVQKPQQPSASTLLSETVETMACFHAAARERYYAADPCLDHLFTLSKFNVLRAFVDNMSTLGLTIEAMDDDALSPFSTAMPGPRGRDSGLPSSLLPTPIQRSTPHHPWLDCFPFPQMRDNLIGVAESFDDCELCVDVVDPTSGDIGVLVWGDPWLPQNWEFSELFVRKWAWVIQGCPEVFVYSNHWRGKRGLEELNAGSVIDVS
;
A
#
# COMPACT_ATOMS: atom_id res chain seq x y z
N MET A 1 9.99 -30.10 -29.12
CA MET A 1 10.61 -29.91 -27.80
C MET A 1 11.44 -28.64 -27.87
N SER A 2 10.95 -27.55 -27.28
CA SER A 2 11.63 -26.24 -27.27
C SER A 2 11.96 -25.91 -25.82
N SER A 3 13.21 -26.12 -25.46
CA SER A 3 13.76 -25.81 -24.14
C SER A 3 14.22 -24.36 -24.15
N GLN A 4 13.39 -23.43 -23.67
CA GLN A 4 13.86 -22.09 -23.37
C GLN A 4 14.70 -22.14 -22.09
N PRO A 5 15.89 -21.51 -22.06
CA PRO A 5 16.71 -21.47 -20.86
C PRO A 5 16.00 -20.66 -19.79
N ARG A 6 15.74 -21.27 -18.63
CA ARG A 6 15.32 -20.57 -17.42
C ARG A 6 16.45 -19.59 -17.08
N ILE A 7 16.23 -18.31 -17.34
CA ILE A 7 17.05 -17.25 -16.77
C ILE A 7 16.74 -17.23 -15.27
N CYS A 8 17.45 -18.07 -14.50
CA CYS A 8 17.55 -17.92 -13.06
C CYS A 8 18.33 -16.65 -12.80
N GLN A 9 17.63 -15.58 -12.41
CA GLN A 9 18.29 -14.44 -11.79
C GLN A 9 18.93 -14.93 -10.46
N PRO A 10 20.22 -14.64 -10.20
CA PRO A 10 20.93 -15.12 -9.01
C PRO A 10 20.25 -14.77 -7.67
N ASP A 11 19.51 -13.65 -7.63
CA ASP A 11 18.78 -13.15 -6.46
C ASP A 11 17.54 -13.97 -6.03
N ASN A 12 17.18 -15.01 -6.79
CA ASN A 12 15.98 -15.82 -6.53
C ASN A 12 16.29 -17.25 -6.06
N ASP A 13 17.58 -17.61 -5.89
CA ASP A 13 17.96 -18.95 -5.43
C ASP A 13 17.99 -19.05 -3.91
N TRP A 14 16.82 -19.35 -3.32
CA TRP A 14 16.69 -19.57 -1.89
C TRP A 14 17.25 -20.93 -1.42
N THR A 15 17.64 -21.82 -2.33
CA THR A 15 18.07 -23.18 -1.97
C THR A 15 19.46 -23.24 -1.32
N ALA A 16 20.27 -22.19 -1.51
CA ALA A 16 21.63 -22.08 -0.94
C ALA A 16 21.71 -21.18 0.31
N ILE A 17 20.60 -20.60 0.78
CA ILE A 17 20.60 -19.63 1.89
C ILE A 17 20.43 -20.34 3.23
N THR A 18 21.44 -20.19 4.09
CA THR A 18 21.52 -20.86 5.41
C THR A 18 20.70 -20.14 6.49
N ASP A 19 20.51 -18.82 6.39
CA ASP A 19 19.70 -18.06 7.34
C ASP A 19 18.20 -18.35 7.16
N PRO A 20 17.52 -18.91 8.18
CA PRO A 20 16.08 -19.19 8.13
C PRO A 20 15.21 -17.95 7.86
N ALA A 21 15.61 -16.77 8.37
CA ALA A 21 14.82 -15.55 8.22
C ALA A 21 14.87 -15.03 6.77
N LEU A 22 16.07 -14.90 6.20
CA LEU A 22 16.27 -14.55 4.79
C LEU A 22 15.61 -15.55 3.85
N ARG A 23 15.71 -16.86 4.14
CA ARG A 23 15.05 -17.91 3.35
C ARG A 23 13.53 -17.76 3.34
N LYS A 24 12.91 -17.53 4.52
CA LYS A 24 11.46 -17.31 4.62
C LYS A 24 11.02 -16.05 3.87
N LYS A 25 11.80 -14.98 3.94
CA LYS A 25 11.53 -13.73 3.21
C LYS A 25 11.54 -13.95 1.69
N LEU A 26 12.55 -14.63 1.16
CA LEU A 26 12.63 -14.95 -0.27
C LEU A 26 11.53 -15.92 -0.72
N GLN A 27 11.19 -16.90 0.12
CA GLN A 27 10.09 -17.82 -0.17
C GLN A 27 8.74 -17.09 -0.21
N ASN A 28 8.49 -16.18 0.73
CA ASN A 28 7.29 -15.34 0.73
C ASN A 28 7.25 -14.46 -0.52
N LYS A 29 8.37 -13.81 -0.89
CA LYS A 29 8.51 -13.01 -2.12
C LYS A 29 8.14 -13.82 -3.38
N LEU A 30 8.67 -15.04 -3.52
CA LEU A 30 8.36 -15.92 -4.65
C LEU A 30 6.91 -16.39 -4.66
N ASN A 31 6.36 -16.77 -3.51
CA ASN A 31 4.98 -17.19 -3.37
C ASN A 31 4.00 -16.06 -3.73
N GLN A 32 4.30 -14.83 -3.31
CA GLN A 32 3.50 -13.67 -3.67
C GLN A 32 3.56 -13.36 -5.17
N ARG A 33 4.75 -13.43 -5.79
CA ARG A 33 4.90 -13.28 -7.25
C ARG A 33 4.07 -14.33 -8.00
N ALA A 34 4.14 -15.58 -7.56
CA ALA A 34 3.35 -16.67 -8.15
C ALA A 34 1.84 -16.47 -7.93
N LEU A 35 1.42 -16.00 -6.76
CA LEU A 35 0.02 -15.72 -6.44
C LEU A 35 -0.55 -14.59 -7.31
N ARG A 36 0.17 -13.47 -7.44
CA ARG A 36 -0.22 -12.34 -8.32
C ARG A 36 -0.31 -12.78 -9.77
N ALA A 37 0.67 -13.53 -10.27
CA ALA A 37 0.64 -14.05 -11.63
C ALA A 37 -0.58 -14.95 -11.89
N ARG A 38 -0.92 -15.82 -10.93
CA ARG A 38 -2.11 -16.70 -11.01
C ARG A 38 -3.41 -15.90 -10.97
N LYS A 39 -3.58 -15.00 -9.99
CA LYS A 39 -4.75 -14.12 -9.88
C LYS A 39 -4.94 -13.27 -11.15
N ARG A 40 -3.85 -12.70 -11.70
CA ARG A 40 -3.88 -11.93 -12.94
C ARG A 40 -4.36 -12.76 -14.12
N HIS A 41 -3.85 -13.99 -14.26
CA HIS A 41 -4.28 -14.90 -15.32
C HIS A 41 -5.75 -15.32 -15.17
N GLU A 42 -6.20 -15.68 -13.96
CA GLU A 42 -7.59 -16.06 -13.67
C GLU A 42 -8.58 -14.90 -13.89
N ARG A 43 -8.20 -13.67 -13.53
CA ARG A 43 -9.04 -12.48 -13.74
C ARG A 43 -9.08 -12.06 -15.21
N GLN A 44 -7.96 -12.21 -15.94
CA GLN A 44 -7.91 -11.97 -17.39
C GLN A 44 -8.78 -12.97 -18.15
N THR A 45 -8.75 -14.26 -17.80
CA THR A 45 -9.63 -15.27 -18.41
C THR A 45 -11.10 -15.01 -18.06
N ALA A 46 -11.41 -14.62 -16.81
CA ALA A 46 -12.78 -14.26 -16.41
C ALA A 46 -13.31 -13.00 -17.12
N LYS A 47 -12.47 -11.98 -17.35
CA LYS A 47 -12.84 -10.80 -18.14
C LYS A 47 -13.06 -11.14 -19.62
N ALA A 48 -12.21 -11.99 -20.21
CA ALA A 48 -12.36 -12.46 -21.59
C ALA A 48 -13.64 -13.29 -21.80
N LEU A 49 -14.02 -14.14 -20.83
CA LEU A 49 -15.25 -14.94 -20.85
C LEU A 49 -16.52 -14.08 -20.71
N LYS A 50 -16.46 -12.95 -19.99
CA LYS A 50 -17.59 -12.02 -19.86
C LYS A 50 -17.80 -11.17 -21.12
N SER A 51 -16.75 -10.88 -21.89
CA SER A 51 -16.87 -10.13 -23.14
C SER A 51 -17.46 -10.93 -24.31
N THR A 52 -17.46 -12.26 -24.25
CA THR A 52 -18.01 -13.14 -25.30
C THR A 52 -19.48 -13.52 -25.12
N SER A 53 -20.13 -13.15 -24.02
CA SER A 53 -21.54 -13.49 -23.75
C SER A 53 -22.49 -12.29 -23.92
N LYS A 54 -22.58 -11.77 -25.15
CA LYS A 54 -23.74 -10.99 -25.62
C LYS A 54 -24.26 -11.62 -26.91
N ASN A 55 -24.90 -12.79 -26.79
CA ASN A 55 -26.06 -13.21 -27.58
C ASN A 55 -26.38 -14.69 -27.31
N ASP A 56 -27.67 -14.98 -27.41
CA ASP A 56 -28.35 -16.27 -27.43
C ASP A 56 -28.65 -16.94 -26.09
N SER A 57 -29.88 -16.71 -25.66
CA SER A 57 -30.67 -17.66 -24.89
C SER A 57 -31.14 -18.76 -25.83
N PRO A 58 -31.02 -20.03 -25.42
CA PRO A 58 -32.14 -20.94 -25.64
C PRO A 58 -32.57 -21.61 -24.34
N ARG A 59 -33.90 -21.63 -24.20
CA ARG A 59 -34.67 -22.33 -23.18
C ARG A 59 -34.52 -23.83 -23.36
N TYR A 60 -33.93 -24.52 -22.38
CA TYR A 60 -34.21 -25.93 -22.14
C TYR A 60 -34.36 -26.17 -20.63
N ALA A 61 -35.51 -26.72 -20.26
CA ALA A 61 -35.78 -27.20 -18.92
C ALA A 61 -34.96 -28.47 -18.66
N LEU A 62 -34.10 -28.44 -17.64
CA LEU A 62 -33.42 -29.62 -17.12
C LEU A 62 -33.77 -29.81 -15.65
N ILE A 63 -34.28 -31.01 -15.41
CA ILE A 63 -34.75 -31.64 -14.18
C ILE A 63 -33.84 -31.30 -12.98
N LEU A 64 -34.43 -30.77 -11.91
CA LEU A 64 -33.77 -30.49 -10.62
C LEU A 64 -33.26 -31.78 -9.96
N PRO A 65 -31.98 -31.86 -9.56
CA PRO A 65 -31.56 -32.74 -8.49
C PRO A 65 -31.69 -32.06 -7.12
N ARG A 66 -32.15 -32.86 -6.16
CA ARG A 66 -32.30 -32.67 -4.71
C ARG A 66 -31.26 -31.73 -4.06
N PRO A 67 -31.66 -30.87 -3.08
CA PRO A 67 -30.78 -29.86 -2.51
C PRO A 67 -29.65 -30.51 -1.73
N ARG A 68 -28.43 -30.39 -2.24
CA ARG A 68 -27.23 -30.48 -1.43
C ARG A 68 -26.96 -29.09 -0.89
N HIS A 69 -26.91 -28.96 0.43
CA HIS A 69 -26.47 -27.73 1.09
C HIS A 69 -25.16 -27.28 0.45
N THR A 70 -25.22 -26.22 -0.34
CA THR A 70 -24.05 -25.44 -0.71
C THR A 70 -23.58 -24.78 0.57
N VAL A 71 -22.53 -25.36 1.16
CA VAL A 71 -21.67 -24.58 2.05
C VAL A 71 -21.13 -23.45 1.16
N GLN A 72 -21.76 -22.27 1.26
CA GLN A 72 -21.18 -21.06 0.74
C GLN A 72 -19.80 -20.96 1.37
N LYS A 73 -18.74 -21.07 0.56
CA LYS A 73 -17.43 -20.55 0.96
C LYS A 73 -17.69 -19.10 1.38
N PRO A 74 -17.22 -18.65 2.56
CA PRO A 74 -17.29 -17.25 2.91
C PRO A 74 -16.71 -16.47 1.72
N GLN A 75 -17.50 -15.63 1.08
CA GLN A 75 -16.95 -14.64 0.17
C GLN A 75 -16.04 -13.79 1.05
N GLN A 76 -14.72 -13.93 0.86
CA GLN A 76 -13.81 -13.02 1.52
C GLN A 76 -14.20 -11.61 1.07
N PRO A 77 -14.45 -10.68 2.02
CA PRO A 77 -14.74 -9.31 1.64
C PRO A 77 -13.59 -8.78 0.79
N SER A 78 -13.92 -8.07 -0.29
CA SER A 78 -12.91 -7.36 -1.08
C SER A 78 -12.18 -6.35 -0.20
N ALA A 79 -10.90 -6.09 -0.51
CA ALA A 79 -10.09 -5.11 0.22
C ALA A 79 -10.77 -3.72 0.32
N SER A 80 -11.53 -3.33 -0.70
CA SER A 80 -12.34 -2.11 -0.71
C SER A 80 -13.47 -2.07 0.32
N THR A 81 -14.15 -3.19 0.55
CA THR A 81 -15.22 -3.32 1.55
C THR A 81 -14.64 -3.21 2.96
N LEU A 82 -13.51 -3.89 3.19
CA LEU A 82 -12.80 -3.84 4.46
C LEU A 82 -12.30 -2.42 4.76
N LEU A 83 -11.81 -1.69 3.76
CA LEU A 83 -11.38 -0.30 3.93
C LEU A 83 -12.54 0.64 4.29
N SER A 84 -13.69 0.49 3.64
CA SER A 84 -14.88 1.30 3.95
C SER A 84 -15.36 1.10 5.40
N GLU A 85 -15.48 -0.16 5.84
CA GLU A 85 -15.83 -0.49 7.24
C GLU A 85 -14.78 0.05 8.23
N THR A 86 -13.50 0.02 7.84
CA THR A 86 -12.41 0.57 8.67
C THR A 86 -12.50 2.09 8.79
N VAL A 87 -12.90 2.80 7.73
CA VAL A 87 -13.08 4.26 7.76
C VAL A 87 -14.23 4.67 8.69
N GLU A 88 -15.33 3.91 8.70
CA GLU A 88 -16.46 4.17 9.61
C GLU A 88 -16.07 3.94 11.09
N THR A 89 -15.40 2.81 11.38
CA THR A 89 -14.93 2.50 12.74
C THR A 89 -13.89 3.53 13.22
N MET A 90 -13.04 4.01 12.33
CA MET A 90 -12.08 5.09 12.60
C MET A 90 -12.77 6.38 13.04
N ALA A 91 -13.86 6.79 12.37
CA ALA A 91 -14.59 8.02 12.72
C ALA A 91 -15.19 7.93 14.14
N CYS A 92 -15.81 6.80 14.47
CA CYS A 92 -16.35 6.53 15.81
C CYS A 92 -15.25 6.55 16.87
N PHE A 93 -14.11 5.91 16.60
CA PHE A 93 -12.99 5.86 17.54
C PHE A 93 -12.36 7.24 17.77
N HIS A 94 -12.18 8.03 16.72
CA HIS A 94 -11.68 9.41 16.83
C HIS A 94 -12.59 10.27 17.71
N ALA A 95 -13.91 10.16 17.55
CA ALA A 95 -14.87 10.89 18.39
C ALA A 95 -14.72 10.51 19.87
N ALA A 96 -14.69 9.22 20.18
CA ALA A 96 -14.54 8.72 21.55
C ALA A 96 -13.19 9.12 22.18
N ALA A 97 -12.08 8.99 21.43
CA ALA A 97 -10.76 9.39 21.93
C ALA A 97 -10.68 10.91 22.18
N ARG A 98 -11.30 11.71 21.31
CA ARG A 98 -11.37 13.17 21.45
C ARG A 98 -12.17 13.58 22.68
N GLU A 99 -13.32 12.96 22.92
CA GLU A 99 -14.16 13.21 24.10
C GLU A 99 -13.37 12.98 25.40
N ARG A 100 -12.69 11.83 25.50
CA ARG A 100 -11.85 11.50 26.66
C ARG A 100 -10.69 12.47 26.85
N TYR A 101 -10.06 12.92 25.77
CA TYR A 101 -9.01 13.94 25.82
C TYR A 101 -9.53 15.26 26.42
N TYR A 102 -10.69 15.75 25.97
CA TYR A 102 -11.29 16.97 26.53
C TYR A 102 -11.81 16.80 27.95
N ALA A 103 -12.15 15.57 28.35
CA ALA A 103 -12.44 15.21 29.74
C ALA A 103 -11.18 15.07 30.62
N ALA A 104 -9.99 15.36 30.09
CA ALA A 104 -8.70 15.18 30.76
C ALA A 104 -8.41 13.74 31.22
N ASP A 105 -8.98 12.75 30.53
CA ASP A 105 -8.79 11.31 30.78
C ASP A 105 -8.30 10.57 29.52
N PRO A 106 -7.12 10.93 28.96
CA PRO A 106 -6.58 10.23 27.80
C PRO A 106 -6.17 8.79 28.16
N CYS A 107 -6.50 7.84 27.28
CA CYS A 107 -6.09 6.44 27.43
C CYS A 107 -4.87 6.13 26.56
N LEU A 108 -3.80 5.62 27.16
CA LEU A 108 -2.57 5.24 26.44
C LEU A 108 -2.82 4.14 25.40
N ASP A 109 -3.71 3.19 25.68
CA ASP A 109 -4.08 2.13 24.74
C ASP A 109 -4.72 2.69 23.46
N HIS A 110 -5.30 3.90 23.53
CA HIS A 110 -5.83 4.55 22.34
C HIS A 110 -4.74 5.07 21.42
N LEU A 111 -3.54 5.36 21.92
CA LEU A 111 -2.48 6.02 21.13
C LEU A 111 -2.02 5.16 19.95
N PHE A 112 -1.86 3.85 20.17
CA PHE A 112 -1.49 2.92 19.11
C PHE A 112 -2.55 2.89 18.02
N THR A 113 -3.82 2.69 18.40
CA THR A 113 -4.94 2.66 17.47
C THR A 113 -5.15 3.99 16.75
N LEU A 114 -5.03 5.13 17.45
CA LEU A 114 -5.09 6.48 16.88
C LEU A 114 -4.02 6.68 15.82
N SER A 115 -2.80 6.19 16.07
CA SER A 115 -1.70 6.35 15.12
C SER A 115 -1.96 5.58 13.83
N LYS A 116 -2.43 4.33 13.93
CA LYS A 116 -2.85 3.51 12.77
C LYS A 116 -3.94 4.19 11.96
N PHE A 117 -4.96 4.71 12.64
CA PHE A 117 -6.06 5.43 12.02
C PHE A 117 -5.63 6.76 11.40
N ASN A 118 -4.71 7.51 12.01
CA ASN A 118 -4.16 8.72 11.41
C ASN A 118 -3.45 8.42 10.09
N VAL A 119 -2.68 7.34 10.01
CA VAL A 119 -2.06 6.91 8.75
C VAL A 119 -3.11 6.50 7.73
N LEU A 120 -4.08 5.66 8.11
CA LEU A 120 -5.15 5.25 7.18
C LEU A 120 -5.93 6.44 6.62
N ARG A 121 -6.32 7.37 7.49
CA ARG A 121 -6.97 8.63 7.12
C ARG A 121 -6.10 9.44 6.16
N ALA A 122 -4.80 9.53 6.43
CA ALA A 122 -3.87 10.24 5.57
C ALA A 122 -3.87 9.71 4.13
N PHE A 123 -3.90 8.39 3.96
CA PHE A 123 -4.03 7.77 2.65
C PHE A 123 -5.39 8.08 2.00
N VAL A 124 -6.50 8.00 2.75
CA VAL A 124 -7.84 8.31 2.25
C VAL A 124 -7.98 9.77 1.79
N ASP A 125 -7.42 10.71 2.54
CA ASP A 125 -7.42 12.13 2.23
C ASP A 125 -6.55 12.42 1.00
N ASN A 126 -5.35 11.83 0.91
CA ASN A 126 -4.49 11.97 -0.26
C ASN A 126 -5.11 11.32 -1.50
N MET A 127 -5.76 10.16 -1.38
CA MET A 127 -6.55 9.55 -2.47
C MET A 127 -7.62 10.53 -2.97
N SER A 128 -8.40 11.11 -2.06
CA SER A 128 -9.46 12.05 -2.40
C SER A 128 -8.89 13.30 -3.09
N THR A 129 -7.74 13.80 -2.62
CA THR A 129 -7.01 14.93 -3.22
C THR A 129 -6.55 14.61 -4.64
N LEU A 130 -6.15 13.37 -4.92
CA LEU A 130 -5.76 12.88 -6.23
C LEU A 130 -6.96 12.55 -7.15
N GLY A 131 -8.19 12.68 -6.66
CA GLY A 131 -9.40 12.29 -7.38
C GLY A 131 -9.52 10.77 -7.57
N LEU A 132 -8.93 9.99 -6.65
CA LEU A 132 -9.03 8.53 -6.59
C LEU A 132 -10.16 8.13 -5.64
N THR A 133 -10.81 7.00 -5.93
CA THR A 133 -11.83 6.42 -5.04
C THR A 133 -11.32 5.13 -4.40
N ILE A 134 -11.95 4.67 -3.32
CA ILE A 134 -11.58 3.42 -2.64
C ILE A 134 -11.71 2.22 -3.59
N GLU A 135 -12.67 2.24 -4.52
CA GLU A 135 -12.85 1.20 -5.53
C GLU A 135 -11.70 1.14 -6.53
N ALA A 136 -10.91 2.22 -6.66
CA ALA A 136 -9.71 2.25 -7.49
C ALA A 136 -8.51 1.53 -6.86
N MET A 137 -8.64 1.00 -5.63
CA MET A 137 -7.59 0.28 -4.89
C MET A 137 -7.73 -1.25 -4.93
N ASP A 138 -8.21 -1.81 -6.05
CA ASP A 138 -8.16 -3.26 -6.27
C ASP A 138 -6.71 -3.74 -6.43
N ASP A 139 -6.38 -4.97 -5.99
CA ASP A 139 -5.03 -5.57 -6.03
C ASP A 139 -4.28 -5.38 -7.38
N ASP A 140 -5.02 -5.33 -8.49
CA ASP A 140 -4.47 -5.22 -9.85
C ASP A 140 -4.71 -3.84 -10.50
N ALA A 141 -5.10 -2.83 -9.72
CA ALA A 141 -5.37 -1.49 -10.23
C ALA A 141 -4.09 -0.84 -10.76
N LEU A 142 -4.24 -0.05 -11.82
CA LEU A 142 -3.17 0.76 -12.39
C LEU A 142 -3.45 2.23 -12.13
N SER A 143 -2.42 2.96 -11.72
CA SER A 143 -2.51 4.40 -11.50
C SER A 143 -3.03 5.11 -12.75
N PRO A 144 -4.02 6.01 -12.60
CA PRO A 144 -4.45 6.88 -13.68
C PRO A 144 -3.31 7.74 -14.25
N PHE A 145 -2.23 8.00 -13.50
CA PHE A 145 -1.11 8.77 -14.02
C PHE A 145 -0.28 8.01 -15.07
N SER A 146 -0.23 6.68 -14.96
CA SER A 146 0.51 5.81 -15.88
C SER A 146 -0.32 5.32 -17.08
N THR A 147 -1.65 5.39 -16.98
CA THR A 147 -2.59 4.84 -17.97
C THR A 147 -3.39 5.92 -18.71
N ALA A 148 -3.47 7.13 -18.17
CA ALA A 148 -4.13 8.22 -18.86
C ALA A 148 -3.39 8.49 -20.18
N MET A 149 -4.13 8.38 -21.28
CA MET A 149 -3.78 9.08 -22.52
C MET A 149 -3.48 10.54 -22.18
N PRO A 150 -2.64 11.27 -22.96
CA PRO A 150 -2.41 12.70 -22.73
C PRO A 150 -3.75 13.44 -22.88
N GLY A 151 -4.47 13.54 -21.76
CA GLY A 151 -5.79 14.11 -21.66
C GLY A 151 -5.68 15.62 -21.52
N PRO A 152 -6.83 16.32 -21.51
CA PRO A 152 -6.85 17.77 -21.51
C PRO A 152 -6.01 18.31 -20.37
N ARG A 153 -5.15 19.30 -20.67
CA ARG A 153 -4.36 20.05 -19.70
C ARG A 153 -5.30 20.56 -18.61
N GLY A 154 -5.17 20.05 -17.38
CA GLY A 154 -6.06 20.42 -16.27
C GLY A 154 -6.28 19.36 -15.19
N ARG A 155 -5.87 18.10 -15.38
CA ARG A 155 -5.99 17.09 -14.30
C ARG A 155 -5.09 17.39 -13.09
N ASP A 156 -3.99 18.09 -13.33
CA ASP A 156 -3.02 18.46 -12.31
C ASP A 156 -3.28 19.86 -11.73
N SER A 157 -4.22 20.63 -12.30
CA SER A 157 -4.54 21.97 -11.80
C SER A 157 -5.33 21.87 -10.51
N GLY A 158 -4.68 22.19 -9.39
CA GLY A 158 -5.25 22.13 -8.05
C GLY A 158 -4.61 21.10 -7.13
N LEU A 159 -3.72 20.24 -7.64
CA LEU A 159 -2.98 19.31 -6.79
C LEU A 159 -1.88 20.04 -5.99
N PRO A 160 -1.70 19.71 -4.70
CA PRO A 160 -0.53 20.13 -3.94
C PRO A 160 0.77 19.71 -4.63
N SER A 161 1.81 20.54 -4.54
CA SER A 161 3.10 20.31 -5.22
C SER A 161 3.75 18.97 -4.86
N SER A 162 3.56 18.52 -3.62
CA SER A 162 3.99 17.23 -3.07
C SER A 162 3.31 16.01 -3.70
N LEU A 163 2.09 16.18 -4.24
CA LEU A 163 1.28 15.11 -4.82
C LEU A 163 1.25 15.14 -6.35
N LEU A 164 1.81 16.17 -6.98
CA LEU A 164 1.96 16.22 -8.44
C LEU A 164 2.68 14.97 -8.96
N PRO A 165 2.19 14.34 -10.04
CA PRO A 165 2.79 13.12 -10.56
C PRO A 165 4.14 13.40 -11.23
N THR A 166 5.14 12.60 -10.89
CA THR A 166 6.50 12.65 -11.42
C THR A 166 6.56 12.10 -12.86
N PRO A 167 7.67 12.35 -13.59
CA PRO A 167 7.91 11.70 -14.88
C PRO A 167 7.89 10.17 -14.79
N ILE A 168 8.45 9.59 -13.72
CA ILE A 168 8.49 8.13 -13.51
C ILE A 168 7.08 7.56 -13.30
N GLN A 169 6.24 8.22 -12.50
CA GLN A 169 4.83 7.84 -12.34
C GLN A 169 4.07 7.84 -13.67
N ARG A 170 4.37 8.79 -14.56
CA ARG A 170 3.71 8.90 -15.87
C ARG A 170 4.18 7.85 -16.86
N SER A 171 5.45 7.44 -16.81
CA SER A 171 6.03 6.48 -17.76
C SER A 171 5.89 5.02 -17.34
N THR A 172 5.70 4.75 -16.06
CA THR A 172 5.82 3.40 -15.50
C THR A 172 4.48 2.93 -14.92
N PRO A 173 3.91 1.81 -15.39
CA PRO A 173 2.72 1.22 -14.77
C PRO A 173 2.97 0.85 -13.31
N HIS A 174 2.11 1.31 -12.40
CA HIS A 174 2.23 1.07 -10.96
C HIS A 174 0.86 1.11 -10.27
N HIS A 175 0.78 0.64 -9.03
CA HIS A 175 -0.46 0.62 -8.25
C HIS A 175 -0.79 2.03 -7.69
N PRO A 176 -2.05 2.51 -7.77
CA PRO A 176 -2.41 3.88 -7.36
C PRO A 176 -2.13 4.22 -5.89
N TRP A 177 -2.02 3.23 -5.00
CA TRP A 177 -1.70 3.50 -3.60
C TRP A 177 -0.33 4.18 -3.41
N LEU A 178 0.62 3.93 -4.32
CA LEU A 178 1.93 4.58 -4.28
C LEU A 178 1.82 6.09 -4.55
N ASP A 179 0.77 6.54 -5.25
CA ASP A 179 0.57 7.95 -5.54
C ASP A 179 0.26 8.78 -4.27
N CYS A 180 -0.19 8.11 -3.21
CA CYS A 180 -0.68 8.74 -1.98
C CYS A 180 0.44 9.21 -1.04
N PHE A 181 1.70 8.84 -1.29
CA PHE A 181 2.82 9.37 -0.52
C PHE A 181 3.15 10.80 -0.97
N PRO A 182 3.22 11.81 -0.07
CA PRO A 182 3.50 13.19 -0.45
C PRO A 182 4.99 13.47 -0.73
N PHE A 183 5.77 12.45 -1.08
CA PHE A 183 7.21 12.54 -1.29
C PHE A 183 7.53 12.10 -2.72
N PRO A 184 7.78 13.03 -3.67
CA PRO A 184 8.04 12.69 -5.07
C PRO A 184 9.17 11.66 -5.24
N GLN A 185 10.31 11.87 -4.61
CA GLN A 185 11.46 10.97 -4.71
C GLN A 185 11.17 9.58 -4.11
N MET A 186 10.43 9.53 -2.99
CA MET A 186 10.02 8.25 -2.38
C MET A 186 9.13 7.43 -3.32
N ARG A 187 8.18 8.08 -3.99
CA ARG A 187 7.31 7.43 -4.99
C ARG A 187 8.13 6.89 -6.14
N ASP A 188 9.07 7.67 -6.64
CA ASP A 188 9.98 7.26 -7.72
C ASP A 188 10.83 6.05 -7.33
N ASN A 189 11.34 6.02 -6.09
CA ASN A 189 12.08 4.87 -5.56
C ASN A 189 11.19 3.62 -5.52
N LEU A 190 9.99 3.73 -4.97
CA LEU A 190 9.02 2.62 -4.87
C LEU A 190 8.62 2.09 -6.25
N ILE A 191 8.37 2.97 -7.20
CA ILE A 191 7.97 2.60 -8.56
C ILE A 191 9.15 1.97 -9.31
N GLY A 192 10.37 2.49 -9.13
CA GLY A 192 11.57 1.97 -9.77
C GLY A 192 11.88 0.52 -9.43
N VAL A 193 11.44 0.04 -8.26
CA VAL A 193 11.69 -1.32 -7.78
C VAL A 193 10.41 -2.13 -7.52
N ALA A 194 9.27 -1.68 -8.03
CA ALA A 194 7.93 -2.22 -7.75
C ALA A 194 7.76 -3.74 -7.93
N GLU A 195 8.55 -4.37 -8.80
CA GLU A 195 8.50 -5.82 -9.02
C GLU A 195 9.33 -6.63 -8.01
N SER A 196 10.12 -5.96 -7.16
CA SER A 196 11.17 -6.58 -6.36
C SER A 196 10.97 -6.51 -4.85
N PHE A 197 10.04 -5.68 -4.36
CA PHE A 197 9.71 -5.55 -2.94
C PHE A 197 8.32 -6.11 -2.60
N ASP A 198 8.11 -6.43 -1.32
CA ASP A 198 6.82 -6.87 -0.80
C ASP A 198 6.01 -5.63 -0.37
N ASP A 199 5.08 -5.19 -1.23
CA ASP A 199 4.19 -4.04 -0.96
C ASP A 199 3.22 -4.29 0.20
N CYS A 200 2.86 -5.55 0.48
CA CYS A 200 2.09 -5.91 1.66
C CYS A 200 2.92 -5.72 2.93
N GLU A 201 4.20 -6.14 2.90
CA GLU A 201 5.13 -5.91 4.01
C GLU A 201 5.32 -4.41 4.27
N LEU A 202 5.52 -3.62 3.21
CA LEU A 202 5.62 -2.16 3.35
C LEU A 202 4.33 -1.56 3.91
N CYS A 203 3.17 -1.95 3.40
CA CYS A 203 1.88 -1.47 3.89
C CYS A 203 1.68 -1.77 5.37
N VAL A 204 2.02 -2.99 5.81
CA VAL A 204 2.01 -3.37 7.22
C VAL A 204 2.97 -2.50 8.01
N ASP A 205 4.21 -2.29 7.58
CA ASP A 205 5.14 -1.47 8.36
C ASP A 205 4.79 0.02 8.40
N VAL A 206 4.06 0.53 7.39
CA VAL A 206 3.56 1.90 7.37
C VAL A 206 2.36 2.07 8.32
N VAL A 207 1.40 1.13 8.30
CA VAL A 207 0.12 1.27 9.01
C VAL A 207 0.11 0.57 10.36
N ASP A 208 0.65 -0.65 10.45
CA ASP A 208 0.60 -1.54 11.62
C ASP A 208 1.82 -2.48 11.71
N PRO A 209 3.01 -1.94 12.01
CA PRO A 209 4.21 -2.75 12.21
C PRO A 209 3.99 -3.73 13.37
N THR A 210 4.06 -5.02 13.04
CA THR A 210 3.90 -6.14 13.98
C THR A 210 4.92 -6.18 15.12
N SER A 211 5.94 -5.30 15.11
CA SER A 211 6.93 -5.13 16.18
C SER A 211 6.44 -4.33 17.38
N GLY A 212 5.24 -3.71 17.31
CA GLY A 212 4.69 -2.90 18.40
C GLY A 212 5.14 -1.44 18.42
N ASP A 213 5.91 -1.01 17.42
CA ASP A 213 6.46 0.35 17.29
C ASP A 213 5.90 1.03 16.07
N ILE A 214 5.27 2.20 16.18
CA ILE A 214 4.59 2.88 15.07
C ILE A 214 5.61 3.26 13.98
N GLY A 215 5.44 2.74 12.76
CA GLY A 215 6.41 2.90 11.66
C GLY A 215 6.37 4.28 11.04
N VAL A 216 5.16 4.81 10.87
CA VAL A 216 4.91 6.15 10.35
C VAL A 216 3.82 6.83 11.17
N LEU A 217 4.00 8.12 11.43
CA LEU A 217 3.07 8.99 12.14
C LEU A 217 2.66 10.13 11.23
N VAL A 218 1.38 10.50 11.25
CA VAL A 218 0.85 11.66 10.51
C VAL A 218 0.18 12.63 11.48
N TRP A 219 0.76 13.84 11.57
CA TRP A 219 0.45 14.84 12.60
C TRP A 219 -0.57 15.90 12.14
N GLY A 220 -0.87 15.98 10.85
CA GLY A 220 -1.71 17.03 10.27
C GLY A 220 -2.14 16.70 8.86
N ASP A 221 -2.31 17.74 8.03
CA ASP A 221 -2.71 17.60 6.63
C ASP A 221 -1.75 16.67 5.86
N PRO A 222 -2.25 15.59 5.25
CA PRO A 222 -1.41 14.49 4.77
C PRO A 222 -0.74 14.76 3.42
N TRP A 223 -1.20 15.75 2.67
CA TRP A 223 -0.50 16.21 1.46
C TRP A 223 0.71 17.08 1.80
N LEU A 224 0.92 17.47 3.06
CA LEU A 224 2.08 18.26 3.48
C LEU A 224 3.16 17.34 4.04
N PRO A 225 4.33 17.22 3.38
CA PRO A 225 5.44 16.35 3.82
C PRO A 225 5.87 16.57 5.28
N GLN A 226 5.81 17.82 5.75
CA GLN A 226 6.19 18.19 7.11
C GLN A 226 5.31 17.58 8.21
N ASN A 227 4.15 17.03 7.86
CA ASN A 227 3.27 16.38 8.82
C ASN A 227 3.54 14.88 8.96
N TRP A 228 4.49 14.33 8.19
CA TRP A 228 4.87 12.93 8.25
C TRP A 228 6.14 12.77 9.09
N GLU A 229 6.10 11.80 9.99
CA GLU A 229 7.25 11.37 10.78
C GLU A 229 7.47 9.87 10.56
N PHE A 230 8.71 9.49 10.29
CA PHE A 230 9.12 8.11 10.11
C PHE A 230 9.90 7.64 11.35
N SER A 231 9.63 6.43 11.82
CA SER A 231 10.36 5.87 12.96
C SER A 231 11.75 5.40 12.58
N GLU A 232 12.62 5.24 13.58
CA GLU A 232 13.97 4.73 13.35
C GLU A 232 13.96 3.32 12.74
N LEU A 233 13.05 2.45 13.21
CA LEU A 233 12.89 1.11 12.65
C LEU A 233 12.48 1.15 11.18
N PHE A 234 11.55 2.04 10.82
CA PHE A 234 11.13 2.21 9.43
C PHE A 234 12.31 2.69 8.57
N VAL A 235 13.02 3.72 9.03
CA VAL A 235 14.18 4.31 8.35
C VAL A 235 15.29 3.26 8.13
N ARG A 236 15.56 2.41 9.13
CA ARG A 236 16.56 1.33 9.00
C ARG A 236 16.11 0.23 8.03
N LYS A 237 14.86 -0.21 8.11
CA LYS A 237 14.34 -1.32 7.29
C LYS A 237 14.09 -0.91 5.82
N TRP A 238 13.59 0.29 5.62
CA TRP A 238 13.17 0.84 4.32
C TRP A 238 14.07 1.99 3.86
N ALA A 239 15.34 1.94 4.22
CA ALA A 239 16.36 2.93 3.85
C ALA A 239 16.31 3.35 2.36
N TRP A 240 16.19 2.36 1.48
CA TRP A 240 16.13 2.57 0.03
C TRP A 240 14.85 3.31 -0.42
N VAL A 241 13.74 3.17 0.31
CA VAL A 241 12.48 3.87 0.02
C VAL A 241 12.67 5.37 0.18
N ILE A 242 13.39 5.77 1.21
CA ILE A 242 13.62 7.19 1.56
C ILE A 242 14.94 7.74 1.01
N GLN A 243 15.66 6.98 0.19
CA GLN A 243 16.90 7.43 -0.41
C GLN A 243 16.68 8.70 -1.25
N GLY A 244 17.50 9.72 -1.01
CA GLY A 244 17.35 11.02 -1.68
C GLY A 244 16.22 11.90 -1.13
N CYS A 245 15.61 11.55 0.00
CA CYS A 245 14.58 12.36 0.68
C CYS A 245 15.13 12.97 2.00
N PRO A 246 16.08 13.94 1.96
CA PRO A 246 16.63 14.54 3.20
C PRO A 246 15.55 15.17 4.09
N GLU A 247 14.46 15.64 3.48
CA GLU A 247 13.33 16.23 4.17
C GLU A 247 12.63 15.26 5.14
N VAL A 248 12.69 13.94 4.89
CA VAL A 248 12.17 12.91 5.80
C VAL A 248 12.83 13.04 7.17
N PHE A 249 14.15 13.22 7.22
CA PHE A 249 14.89 13.37 8.47
C PHE A 249 14.57 14.71 9.15
N VAL A 250 14.52 15.80 8.37
CA VAL A 250 14.19 17.13 8.89
C VAL A 250 12.81 17.15 9.57
N TYR A 251 11.79 16.64 8.88
CA TYR A 251 10.42 16.65 9.40
C TYR A 251 10.22 15.67 10.55
N SER A 252 10.83 14.48 10.45
CA SER A 252 10.77 13.50 11.55
C SER A 252 11.44 14.06 12.80
N ASN A 253 12.63 14.66 12.68
CA ASN A 253 13.36 15.22 13.83
C ASN A 253 12.64 16.41 14.47
N HIS A 254 11.90 17.22 13.70
CA HIS A 254 11.03 18.26 14.26
C HIS A 254 9.98 17.70 15.21
N TRP A 255 9.29 16.62 14.83
CA TRP A 255 8.26 16.02 15.68
C TRP A 255 8.86 15.22 16.85
N ARG A 256 9.96 14.52 16.61
CA ARG A 256 10.72 13.80 17.65
C ARG A 256 11.24 14.74 18.72
N GLY A 257 11.81 15.88 18.33
CA GLY A 257 12.30 16.90 19.25
C GLY A 257 11.21 17.50 20.13
N LYS A 258 9.99 17.71 19.59
CA LYS A 258 8.82 18.13 20.40
C LYS A 258 8.43 17.14 21.50
N ARG A 259 8.82 15.87 21.36
CA ARG A 259 8.57 14.79 22.32
C ARG A 259 9.83 14.41 23.13
N GLY A 260 10.94 15.12 22.93
CA GLY A 260 12.21 14.82 23.61
C GLY A 260 12.89 13.52 23.17
N LEU A 261 12.60 13.02 21.96
CA LEU A 261 13.24 11.83 21.40
C LEU A 261 14.54 12.20 20.68
N GLU A 262 15.48 11.25 20.63
CA GLU A 262 16.75 11.41 19.91
C GLU A 262 16.56 11.64 18.41
N GLU A 263 17.46 12.38 17.77
CA GLU A 263 17.41 12.65 16.34
C GLU A 263 17.71 11.40 15.51
N LEU A 264 16.97 11.22 14.41
CA LEU A 264 17.27 10.25 13.37
C LEU A 264 18.45 10.73 12.55
N ASN A 265 19.46 9.87 12.43
CA ASN A 265 20.67 10.16 11.66
C ASN A 265 20.62 9.44 10.31
N ALA A 266 20.85 10.18 9.23
CA ALA A 266 20.97 9.58 7.89
C ALA A 266 22.22 8.66 7.77
N GLY A 267 23.27 8.94 8.54
CA GLY A 267 24.54 8.20 8.48
C GLY A 267 24.50 6.78 9.07
N SER A 268 23.61 6.50 10.02
CA SER A 268 23.49 5.17 10.64
C SER A 268 22.71 4.16 9.79
N VAL A 269 22.23 4.58 8.63
CA VAL A 269 21.35 3.80 7.74
C VAL A 269 22.13 3.14 6.59
N ILE A 270 23.35 3.59 6.32
CA ILE A 270 24.18 3.15 5.17
C ILE A 270 25.01 1.90 5.49
N ASP A 271 25.17 1.52 6.77
CA ASP A 271 26.09 0.45 7.19
C ASP A 271 25.55 -0.99 7.08
N VAL A 272 24.40 -1.19 6.42
CA VAL A 272 23.84 -2.53 6.18
C VAL A 272 23.45 -2.64 4.70
N SER A 273 24.44 -2.75 3.82
CA SER A 273 24.29 -3.08 2.40
C SER A 273 25.28 -4.17 2.01
#